data_AF-A0A3M4B7T8-F1
#
_entry.id   AF-A0A3M4B7T8-F1
#
_cell.length_a   1.000
_cell.length_b   1.000
_cell.length_c   1.000
_cell.angle_alpha   90.00
_cell.angle_beta   90.00
_cell.angle_gamma   90.00
#
_symmetry.space_group_name_H-M   'P 1'
#
loop_
_entity.id
_entity.type
_entity.pdbx_description
1 polymer ?
#
loop_
_entity_poly.entity_id
_entity_poly.type
_entity_poly.pdbx_seq_one_letter_code
_entity_poly.pdbx_strand_id
1 'polypeptide(L)'
;WWSLWLFIGLFILTLGGELIANDKPLVLSFKNELYFPVFKRYTEQQFGGQLPFQADYRSDYVQKLIEQDGGWMLFPPIPFSDDTPNYELTRPA
;
A
#
# COMPACT_ATOMS: atom_id res chain seq x y z
N TRP A 1 27.09 6.98 29.00
CA TRP A 1 26.74 6.04 27.92
C TRP A 1 25.23 5.87 27.73
N TRP A 2 24.43 6.93 27.95
CA TRP A 2 22.97 6.93 27.70
C TRP A 2 22.62 7.55 26.33
N SER A 3 23.44 8.49 25.87
CA SER A 3 23.27 9.17 24.57
C SER A 3 23.25 8.19 23.38
N LEU A 4 24.04 7.11 23.42
CA LEU A 4 24.10 6.12 22.33
C LEU A 4 22.76 5.38 22.14
N TRP A 5 22.09 5.00 23.24
CA TRP A 5 20.81 4.29 23.20
C TRP A 5 19.67 5.20 22.74
N LEU A 6 19.68 6.45 23.17
CA LEU A 6 18.71 7.44 22.73
C LEU A 6 18.87 7.75 21.23
N PHE A 7 20.12 7.84 20.76
CA PHE A 7 20.43 7.98 19.33
C PHE A 7 20.00 6.76 18.52
N ILE A 8 20.25 5.53 18.99
CA ILE A 8 19.80 4.29 18.33
C ILE A 8 18.26 4.23 18.28
N GLY A 9 17.58 4.59 19.37
CA GLY A 9 16.11 4.63 19.40
C GLY A 9 15.55 5.64 18.40
N LEU A 10 16.11 6.85 18.34
CA LEU A 10 15.72 7.87 17.37
C LEU A 10 16.03 7.43 15.93
N PHE A 11 17.17 6.78 15.71
CA PHE A 11 17.62 6.30 14.40
C PHE A 11 16.73 5.17 13.86
N ILE A 12 16.35 4.21 14.72
CA ILE A 12 15.39 3.16 14.37
C ILE A 12 14.01 3.76 14.10
N LEU A 13 13.57 4.75 14.87
CA LEU A 13 12.31 5.48 14.59
C LEU A 13 12.33 6.21 13.24
N THR A 14 13.45 6.81 12.85
CA THR A 14 13.59 7.45 11.53
C THR A 14 13.62 6.43 10.38
N LEU A 15 14.27 5.27 10.57
CA LEU A 15 14.29 4.19 9.59
C LEU A 15 12.95 3.46 9.48
N GLY A 16 12.23 3.34 10.60
CA GLY A 16 10.87 2.81 10.68
C GLY A 16 9.79 3.78 10.19
N GLY A 17 10.14 5.05 9.97
CA GLY A 17 9.22 6.04 9.41
C GLY A 17 8.70 5.65 8.03
N GLU A 18 9.55 5.03 7.20
CA GLU A 18 9.16 4.51 5.88
C GLU A 18 8.26 3.26 5.98
N LEU A 19 8.32 2.51 7.09
CA LEU A 19 7.43 1.38 7.37
C LEU A 19 6.04 1.85 7.85
N ILE A 20 5.97 2.98 8.57
CA ILE A 20 4.75 3.53 9.18
C ILE A 20 4.02 4.50 8.22
N ALA A 21 4.76 5.24 7.39
CA ALA A 21 4.21 6.12 6.36
C ALA A 21 4.15 5.44 4.98
N ASN A 22 3.79 4.16 4.95
CA ASN A 22 3.68 3.41 3.69
C ASN A 22 2.24 3.49 3.17
N ASP A 23 2.07 4.00 1.95
CA ASP A 23 0.83 3.93 1.17
C ASP A 23 0.51 2.51 0.63
N LYS A 24 1.18 1.48 1.17
CA LYS A 24 1.18 0.11 0.64
C LYS A 24 0.46 -0.84 1.59
N PRO A 25 -0.26 -1.85 1.06
CA PRO A 25 -0.92 -2.83 1.90
C PRO A 25 0.11 -3.65 2.71
N LEU A 26 -0.24 -3.99 3.94
CA LEU A 26 0.58 -4.84 4.81
C LEU A 26 0.73 -6.25 4.20
N VAL A 27 -0.38 -6.78 3.71
CA VAL A 27 -0.51 -8.09 3.07
C VAL A 27 -1.37 -7.96 1.82
N LEU A 28 -1.00 -8.71 0.80
CA LEU A 28 -1.75 -8.85 -0.44
C LEU A 28 -1.79 -10.32 -0.82
N SER A 29 -2.97 -10.84 -1.13
CA SER A 29 -3.17 -12.17 -1.68
C SER A 29 -3.47 -12.03 -3.16
N PHE A 30 -2.72 -12.73 -4.00
CA PHE A 30 -2.91 -12.76 -5.45
C PHE A 30 -2.62 -14.16 -5.98
N LYS A 31 -3.55 -14.74 -6.76
CA LYS A 31 -3.41 -16.09 -7.36
C LYS A 31 -2.94 -17.17 -6.38
N ASN A 32 -3.55 -17.22 -5.19
CA ASN A 32 -3.21 -18.19 -4.14
C ASN A 32 -1.81 -18.01 -3.50
N GLU A 33 -1.10 -16.92 -3.81
CA GLU A 33 0.17 -16.55 -3.19
C GLU A 33 0.02 -15.29 -2.34
N LEU A 34 0.77 -15.23 -1.25
CA LEU A 34 0.81 -14.09 -0.34
C LEU A 34 2.04 -13.22 -0.62
N TYR A 35 1.79 -11.94 -0.78
CA TYR A 35 2.73 -10.88 -1.08
C TYR A 35 2.74 -9.88 0.09
N PHE A 36 3.93 -9.36 0.41
CA PHE A 36 4.11 -8.40 1.50
C PHE A 36 4.76 -7.12 0.97
N PRO A 37 3.98 -6.22 0.35
CA PRO A 37 4.52 -5.03 -0.32
C PRO A 37 5.19 -4.02 0.62
N VAL A 38 4.96 -4.15 1.92
CA VAL A 38 5.67 -3.42 2.98
C VAL A 38 7.14 -3.80 3.07
N PHE A 39 7.51 -5.06 2.82
CA PHE A 39 8.90 -5.52 2.89
C PHE A 39 9.58 -5.59 1.52
N LYS A 40 8.80 -5.75 0.44
CA LYS A 40 9.31 -5.85 -0.92
C LYS A 40 8.53 -5.00 -1.90
N ARG A 41 9.25 -4.39 -2.84
CA ARG A 41 8.65 -3.64 -3.94
C ARG A 41 8.23 -4.61 -5.03
N TYR A 42 6.93 -4.71 -5.30
CA TYR A 42 6.38 -5.47 -6.42
C TYR A 42 5.94 -4.54 -7.54
N THR A 43 6.10 -4.98 -8.78
CA THR A 43 5.66 -4.24 -9.97
C THR A 43 4.27 -4.68 -10.40
N GLU A 44 3.59 -3.82 -11.16
CA GLU A 44 2.25 -4.08 -11.68
C GLU A 44 2.20 -5.36 -12.54
N GLN A 45 3.27 -5.64 -13.30
CA GLN A 45 3.41 -6.86 -14.11
C GLN A 45 3.28 -8.16 -13.29
N GLN A 46 3.70 -8.16 -12.03
CA GLN A 46 3.59 -9.36 -11.19
C GLN A 46 2.14 -9.68 -10.83
N PHE A 47 1.27 -8.68 -10.86
CA PHE A 47 -0.17 -8.81 -10.65
C PHE A 47 -0.96 -8.92 -11.95
N GLY A 48 -0.29 -9.02 -13.11
CA GLY A 48 -0.94 -9.11 -14.43
C GLY A 48 -1.15 -7.77 -15.13
N GLY A 49 -0.56 -6.69 -14.62
CA GLY A 49 -0.58 -5.36 -15.23
C GLY A 49 0.38 -5.25 -16.41
N GLN A 50 0.28 -4.14 -17.14
CA GLN A 50 1.06 -3.93 -18.37
C GLN A 50 2.32 -3.11 -18.13
N LEU A 51 2.37 -2.37 -17.01
CA LEU A 51 3.41 -1.38 -16.74
C LEU A 51 4.56 -1.97 -15.90
N PRO A 52 5.84 -1.75 -16.27
CA PRO A 52 6.99 -2.18 -15.47
C PRO A 52 7.26 -1.27 -14.26
N PHE A 53 6.27 -0.46 -13.84
CA PHE A 53 6.37 0.44 -12.71
C PHE A 53 5.94 -0.24 -11.41
N GLN A 54 6.26 0.41 -10.28
CA GLN A 54 5.79 -0.03 -8.97
C GLN A 54 4.26 -0.02 -8.96
N ALA A 55 3.65 -1.11 -8.49
CA ALA A 55 2.20 -1.21 -8.42
C ALA A 55 1.65 -0.15 -7.47
N ASP A 56 0.71 0.66 -7.97
CA ASP A 56 -0.05 1.60 -7.17
C ASP A 56 -1.30 0.90 -6.61
N TYR A 57 -1.17 0.33 -5.41
CA TYR A 57 -2.25 -0.38 -4.73
C TYR A 57 -3.44 0.50 -4.34
N ARG A 58 -3.29 1.83 -4.37
CA ARG A 58 -4.39 2.77 -4.11
C ARG A 58 -5.20 3.05 -5.38
N SER A 59 -4.63 2.81 -6.56
CA SER A 59 -5.35 2.97 -7.83
C SER A 59 -6.50 1.98 -7.98
N ASP A 60 -7.63 2.45 -8.51
CA ASP A 60 -8.76 1.59 -8.93
C ASP A 60 -8.32 0.46 -9.87
N TYR A 61 -7.29 0.70 -10.69
CA TYR A 61 -6.80 -0.27 -11.66
C TYR A 61 -6.19 -1.50 -10.97
N VAL A 62 -5.26 -1.30 -10.04
CA VAL A 62 -4.60 -2.41 -9.32
C VAL A 62 -5.58 -3.11 -8.38
N GLN A 63 -6.50 -2.37 -7.75
CA GLN A 63 -7.57 -2.96 -6.94
C GLN A 63 -8.44 -3.90 -7.77
N LYS A 64 -8.93 -3.44 -8.92
CA LYS A 64 -9.73 -4.28 -9.83
C LYS A 64 -8.94 -5.47 -10.36
N LEU A 65 -7.66 -5.29 -10.66
CA LEU A 65 -6.80 -6.37 -11.15
C LEU A 65 -6.67 -7.50 -10.11
N ILE A 66 -6.48 -7.13 -8.84
CA ILE A 66 -6.37 -8.08 -7.74
C ILE A 66 -7.72 -8.73 -7.43
N GLU A 67 -8.80 -7.95 -7.39
CA GLU A 67 -10.16 -8.46 -7.17
C GLU A 67 -10.64 -9.39 -8.30
N GLN A 68 -10.31 -9.09 -9.56
CA GLN A 68 -10.65 -9.91 -10.72
C GLN A 68 -10.03 -11.31 -10.64
N ASP A 69 -8.82 -11.42 -10.09
CA ASP A 69 -8.12 -12.69 -9.86
C ASP A 69 -8.48 -13.34 -8.50
N GLY A 70 -9.50 -12.82 -7.79
CA GLY A 70 -9.94 -13.35 -6.49
C GLY A 70 -8.97 -13.08 -5.33
N GLY A 71 -8.07 -12.12 -5.52
CA GLY A 71 -7.14 -11.66 -4.50
C GLY A 71 -7.79 -10.69 -3.50
N TRP A 72 -7.10 -10.44 -2.40
CA TRP A 72 -7.52 -9.48 -1.37
C TRP A 72 -6.31 -8.73 -0.83
N MET A 73 -6.53 -7.54 -0.30
CA MET A 73 -5.48 -6.70 0.28
C MET A 73 -5.86 -6.29 1.69
N LEU A 74 -4.90 -6.36 2.61
CA LEU A 74 -5.04 -5.86 3.96
C LEU A 74 -4.20 -4.60 4.10
N PHE A 75 -4.89 -3.47 4.14
CA PHE A 75 -4.31 -2.17 4.42
C PHE A 75 -4.25 -1.91 5.93
N PRO A 76 -3.33 -1.06 6.39
CA PRO A 76 -3.35 -0.61 7.78
C PRO A 76 -4.68 0.09 8.12
N PRO A 77 -5.14 0.03 9.39
CA PRO A 77 -6.47 0.48 9.83
C PRO A 77 -6.70 2.00 9.75
N ILE A 78 -5.76 2.76 9.21
CA ILE A 78 -5.92 4.17 8.87
C ILE A 78 -5.93 4.32 7.34
N PRO A 79 -7.02 3.92 6.65
CA PRO A 79 -7.19 4.17 5.23
C PRO A 79 -7.99 5.47 5.04
N PHE A 80 -7.46 6.62 5.48
CA PHE A 80 -8.09 7.89 5.10
C PHE A 80 -7.60 8.28 3.71
N SER A 81 -8.47 8.06 2.72
CA SER A 81 -8.39 8.71 1.41
C SER A 81 -9.26 9.96 1.45
N ASP A 82 -8.66 11.12 1.19
CA ASP A 82 -9.34 12.38 0.81
C ASP A 82 -9.86 12.35 -0.63
N ASP A 83 -9.83 11.20 -1.30
CA ASP A 83 -10.02 11.08 -2.75
C ASP A 83 -10.98 9.94 -3.11
N THR A 84 -12.18 9.96 -2.52
CA THR A 84 -13.33 9.27 -3.12
C THR A 84 -14.05 10.30 -4.00
N PRO A 85 -14.03 10.21 -5.33
CA PRO A 85 -14.93 10.99 -6.16
C PRO A 85 -16.37 10.64 -5.75
N ASN A 86 -17.06 11.59 -5.13
CA ASN A 86 -18.47 11.44 -4.78
C ASN A 86 -19.30 11.52 -6.08
N TYR A 87 -19.55 10.37 -6.70
CA TYR A 87 -20.43 10.25 -7.86
C TYR A 87 -21.93 10.40 -7.50
N GLU A 88 -22.29 10.67 -6.24
CA GLU A 88 -23.68 10.91 -5.81
C GLU A 88 -24.09 12.40 -5.80
N LEU A 89 -23.53 13.24 -6.67
CA LEU A 89 -24.13 14.54 -6.94
C LEU A 89 -25.10 14.40 -8.11
N THR A 90 -26.35 14.08 -7.77
CA THR A 90 -27.50 14.09 -8.72
C THR A 90 -27.82 15.50 -9.23
N ARG A 91 -27.14 16.56 -8.78
CA ARG A 91 -27.33 17.94 -9.28
C ARG A 91 -26.03 18.76 -9.29
N PRO A 92 -25.76 19.54 -10.35
CA PRO A 92 -24.66 20.50 -10.37
C PRO A 92 -24.96 21.69 -9.43
N ALA A 93 -23.91 22.24 -8.83
CA ALA A 93 -23.94 23.50 -8.07
C ALA A 93 -23.99 24.71 -9.00
#